data_AF-A0A951UYN0-F1
#
_entry.id   AF-A0A951UYN0-F1
#
_cell.length_a   1.000
_cell.length_b   1.000
_cell.length_c   1.000
_cell.angle_alpha   90.00
_cell.angle_beta   90.00
_cell.angle_gamma   90.00
#
_symmetry.space_group_name_H-M   'P 1'
#
loop_
_entity.id
_entity.type
_entity.pdbx_description
1 polymer ?
#
loop_
_entity_poly.entity_id
_entity_poly.type
_entity_poly.pdbx_seq_one_letter_code
_entity_poly.pdbx_strand_id
1 'polypeptide(L)'
;IFLQIIIIGPILEEILFRGILLKSLLNKYYENPFKAIIYSSVVFAAIHMNLIQSITAFLGAFILGIIYYYTRSIKTCIFIHIINNFLAVVRIPTNSLIAVIYLILGVYLINIGYRNLINKNEKNVD
;
A
#
# COMPACT_ATOMS: atom_id res chain seq x y z
N ILE A 1 15.79 -12.79 7.38
CA ILE A 1 15.31 -12.65 5.97
C ILE A 1 13.81 -12.37 5.92
N PHE A 2 12.93 -13.29 6.34
CA PHE A 2 11.48 -13.09 6.27
C PHE A 2 10.95 -11.85 6.99
N LEU A 3 11.35 -11.62 8.25
CA LEU A 3 10.95 -10.42 9.00
C LEU A 3 11.42 -9.11 8.33
N GLN A 4 12.56 -9.18 7.63
CA GLN A 4 13.14 -8.03 6.95
C GLN A 4 12.37 -7.68 5.69
N ILE A 5 11.96 -8.69 4.91
CA ILE A 5 11.15 -8.51 3.70
C ILE A 5 9.72 -8.07 4.04
N ILE A 6 9.13 -8.66 5.08
CA ILE A 6 7.71 -8.46 5.38
C ILE A 6 7.46 -7.21 6.22
N ILE A 7 8.35 -6.88 7.15
CA ILE A 7 8.09 -5.84 8.17
C ILE A 7 9.10 -4.70 8.06
N ILE A 8 10.39 -4.99 8.26
CA ILE A 8 11.39 -3.92 8.42
C ILE A 8 11.59 -3.13 7.12
N GLY A 9 11.69 -3.81 5.98
CA GLY A 9 11.82 -3.19 4.65
C GLY A 9 10.67 -2.24 4.36
N PRO A 10 9.40 -2.71 4.38
CA PRO A 10 8.24 -1.85 4.18
C PRO A 10 8.18 -0.64 5.12
N ILE A 11 8.52 -0.79 6.41
CA ILE A 11 8.56 0.35 7.34
C ILE A 11 9.55 1.41 6.87
N LEU A 12 10.79 1.02 6.58
CA LEU A 12 11.84 1.95 6.17
C LEU A 12 11.51 2.60 4.82
N GLU A 13 11.03 1.80 3.88
CA GLU A 13 10.59 2.23 2.57
C GLU A 13 9.47 3.28 2.68
N GLU A 14 8.40 3.03 3.45
CA GLU A 14 7.34 4.03 3.61
C GLU A 14 7.81 5.31 4.28
N ILE A 15 8.70 5.22 5.28
CA ILE A 15 9.25 6.42 5.93
C ILE A 15 10.02 7.26 4.90
N LEU A 16 10.89 6.65 4.10
CA LEU A 16 11.69 7.34 3.09
C LEU A 16 10.84 7.88 1.94
N PHE A 17 9.98 7.04 1.37
CA PHE A 17 9.28 7.38 0.14
C PHE A 17 8.00 8.17 0.39
N ARG A 18 7.22 7.88 1.44
CA ARG A 18 5.97 8.62 1.72
C ARG A 18 6.23 9.76 2.68
N GLY A 19 6.98 9.49 3.75
CA GLY A 19 7.27 10.47 4.79
C GLY A 19 8.19 11.60 4.34
N ILE A 20 9.15 11.32 3.47
CA ILE A 20 10.16 12.30 3.03
C ILE A 20 9.95 12.67 1.56
N LEU A 21 10.15 11.73 0.63
CA LEU A 21 10.17 12.05 -0.81
C LEU A 21 8.83 12.57 -1.32
N LEU A 22 7.76 11.77 -1.21
CA LEU A 22 6.43 12.15 -1.70
C LEU A 22 5.91 13.38 -0.97
N LYS A 23 6.11 13.47 0.36
CA LYS A 23 5.74 14.67 1.13
C LYS A 23 6.42 15.93 0.59
N SER A 24 7.73 15.87 0.31
CA SER A 24 8.48 16.98 -0.29
C SER A 24 7.98 17.32 -1.70
N LEU A 25 7.74 16.30 -2.53
CA LEU A 25 7.21 16.47 -3.89
C LEU A 25 5.80 17.06 -3.90
N LEU A 26 4.94 16.70 -2.95
CA LEU A 26 3.60 17.27 -2.82
C LEU A 26 3.65 18.74 -2.41
N ASN A 27 4.63 19.15 -1.60
CA ASN A 27 4.84 20.57 -1.29
C ASN A 27 5.35 21.34 -2.52
N LYS A 28 6.24 20.73 -3.31
CA LYS A 28 6.80 21.35 -4.52
C LYS A 28 5.80 21.44 -5.68
N TYR A 29 4.98 20.41 -5.87
CA TYR A 29 4.00 20.29 -6.94
C TYR A 29 2.58 20.35 -6.37
N TYR A 30 2.29 21.31 -5.49
CA TYR A 30 1.00 21.41 -4.80
C TYR A 30 -0.18 21.56 -5.76
N GLU A 31 0.01 22.21 -6.90
CA GLU A 31 -1.00 22.37 -7.96
C GLU A 31 -1.26 21.09 -8.76
N ASN A 32 -0.33 20.13 -8.72
CA ASN A 32 -0.44 18.87 -9.43
C ASN A 32 0.09 17.70 -8.58
N PRO A 33 -0.71 17.24 -7.60
CA PRO A 33 -0.31 16.15 -6.71
C PRO A 33 -0.09 14.83 -7.47
N PHE A 34 -0.78 14.63 -8.60
CA PHE A 34 -0.61 13.44 -9.43
C PHE A 34 0.82 13.33 -9.97
N LYS A 35 1.41 14.45 -10.40
CA LYS A 35 2.82 14.53 -10.82
C LYS A 35 3.78 14.12 -9.70
N ALA A 36 3.53 14.57 -8.47
CA ALA A 36 4.33 14.18 -7.30
C ALA A 36 4.25 12.67 -7.02
N ILE A 37 3.04 12.09 -7.11
CA ILE A 37 2.81 10.66 -6.91
C ILE A 37 3.55 9.84 -7.97
N ILE A 38 3.44 10.21 -9.26
CA ILE A 38 4.15 9.53 -10.35
C ILE A 38 5.66 9.57 -10.10
N TYR A 39 6.23 10.74 -9.85
CA TYR A 39 7.68 10.86 -9.64
C TYR A 39 8.17 10.05 -8.45
N SER A 40 7.47 10.10 -7.31
CA SER A 40 7.83 9.26 -6.17
C SER A 40 7.75 7.76 -6.52
N SER A 41 6.77 7.35 -7.32
CA SER A 41 6.56 5.94 -7.69
C SER A 41 7.61 5.44 -8.67
N VAL A 42 8.04 6.28 -9.62
CA VAL A 42 9.15 5.96 -10.54
C VAL A 42 10.45 5.77 -9.76
N VAL A 43 10.77 6.67 -8.83
CA VAL A 43 11.99 6.55 -8.02
C VAL A 43 11.94 5.30 -7.16
N PHE A 44 10.79 5.01 -6.53
CA PHE A 44 10.59 3.77 -5.77
C PHE A 44 10.83 2.53 -6.63
N ALA A 45 10.27 2.48 -7.83
CA ALA A 45 10.46 1.36 -8.75
C ALA A 45 11.94 1.19 -9.14
N ALA A 46 12.62 2.29 -9.49
CA ALA A 46 13.98 2.26 -9.98
C ALA A 46 15.00 1.68 -8.99
N ILE A 47 14.82 1.91 -7.68
CA ILE A 47 15.75 1.40 -6.65
C ILE A 47 15.71 -0.12 -6.48
N HIS A 48 14.71 -0.81 -7.04
CA HIS A 48 14.61 -2.27 -6.96
C HIS A 48 15.58 -3.00 -7.90
N MET A 49 16.18 -2.29 -8.87
CA MET A 49 17.24 -2.80 -9.75
C MET A 49 16.89 -4.10 -10.50
N ASN A 50 15.61 -4.42 -10.63
CA ASN A 50 15.08 -5.59 -11.32
C ASN A 50 13.84 -5.19 -12.11
N LEU A 51 13.80 -5.47 -13.42
CA LEU A 51 12.73 -4.96 -14.29
C LEU A 51 11.34 -5.48 -13.91
N ILE A 52 11.22 -6.78 -13.63
CA ILE A 52 9.95 -7.42 -13.29
C ILE A 52 9.42 -6.86 -11.96
N GLN A 53 10.30 -6.78 -10.96
CA GLN A 53 9.97 -6.20 -9.66
C GLN A 53 9.68 -4.70 -9.75
N SER A 54 10.37 -3.96 -10.63
CA SER A 54 10.19 -2.52 -10.79
C SER A 54 8.79 -2.19 -11.32
N ILE A 55 8.25 -3.00 -12.24
CA ILE A 55 6.89 -2.80 -12.77
C ILE A 55 5.84 -2.96 -11.65
N THR A 56 5.94 -4.02 -10.86
CA THR A 56 5.01 -4.26 -9.75
C THR A 56 5.22 -3.25 -8.62
N ALA A 57 6.47 -2.88 -8.33
CA ALA A 57 6.83 -1.85 -7.37
C ALA A 57 6.30 -0.47 -7.77
N PHE A 58 6.34 -0.11 -9.06
CA PHE A 58 5.75 1.15 -9.55
C PHE A 58 4.25 1.22 -9.27
N LEU A 59 3.50 0.17 -9.64
CA LEU A 59 2.05 0.13 -9.45
C LEU A 59 1.67 0.16 -7.97
N GLY A 60 2.34 -0.67 -7.15
CA GLY A 60 2.15 -0.66 -5.70
C GLY A 60 2.49 0.72 -5.11
N ALA A 61 3.57 1.34 -5.59
CA ALA A 61 3.99 2.62 -5.08
C ALA A 61 3.04 3.77 -5.45
N PHE A 62 2.47 3.70 -6.64
CA PHE A 62 1.47 4.64 -7.13
C PHE A 62 0.19 4.56 -6.30
N ILE A 63 -0.31 3.35 -6.04
CA ILE A 63 -1.50 3.12 -5.20
C ILE A 63 -1.26 3.65 -3.78
N LEU A 64 -0.14 3.29 -3.15
CA LEU A 64 0.21 3.77 -1.81
C LEU A 64 0.42 5.29 -1.79
N GLY A 65 0.93 5.88 -2.88
CA GLY A 65 1.05 7.33 -3.03
C GLY A 65 -0.31 8.04 -3.05
N ILE A 66 -1.30 7.47 -3.75
CA ILE A 66 -2.69 7.97 -3.73
C ILE A 66 -3.27 7.85 -2.32
N ILE A 67 -3.10 6.70 -1.66
CA ILE A 67 -3.59 6.49 -0.29
C ILE A 67 -2.96 7.51 0.67
N TYR A 68 -1.65 7.74 0.58
CA TYR A 68 -0.98 8.75 1.38
C TYR A 68 -1.51 10.16 1.09
N TYR A 69 -1.78 10.50 -0.16
CA TYR A 69 -2.31 11.80 -0.54
C TYR A 69 -3.67 12.10 0.13
N TYR A 70 -4.57 11.13 0.18
CA TYR A 70 -5.89 11.31 0.81
C TYR A 70 -5.87 11.13 2.33
N THR A 71 -5.13 10.14 2.84
CA THR A 71 -5.17 9.80 4.28
C THR A 71 -4.15 10.58 5.11
N ARG A 72 -3.08 11.09 4.48
CA ARG A 72 -1.90 11.70 5.12
C ARG A 72 -1.28 10.83 6.23
N SER A 73 -1.50 9.52 6.16
CA SER A 73 -1.10 8.56 7.18
C SER A 73 -0.04 7.61 6.64
N ILE A 74 1.21 7.79 7.10
CA ILE A 74 2.30 6.85 6.81
C ILE A 74 2.00 5.49 7.44
N LYS A 75 1.37 5.47 8.63
CA LYS A 75 0.99 4.23 9.33
C LYS A 75 0.05 3.37 8.49
N THR A 76 -0.90 3.98 7.80
CA THR A 76 -1.81 3.29 6.88
C THR A 76 -1.04 2.68 5.70
N CYS A 77 -0.10 3.42 5.13
CA CYS A 77 0.73 2.94 4.03
C CYS A 77 1.63 1.77 4.48
N ILE A 78 2.25 1.88 5.65
CA ILE A 78 3.08 0.81 6.25
C ILE A 78 2.24 -0.45 6.41
N PHE A 79 1.06 -0.34 7.00
CA PHE A 79 0.20 -1.49 7.24
C PHE A 79 -0.17 -2.21 5.93
N ILE A 80 -0.60 -1.46 4.91
CA ILE A 80 -0.97 -2.02 3.61
C ILE A 80 0.25 -2.65 2.92
N HIS A 81 1.43 -2.00 3.02
CA HIS A 81 2.64 -2.50 2.40
C HIS A 81 3.16 -3.78 3.07
N ILE A 82 3.07 -3.88 4.40
CA ILE A 82 3.36 -5.11 5.16
C ILE A 82 2.42 -6.23 4.72
N ILE A 83 1.11 -5.96 4.61
CA ILE A 83 0.15 -6.96 4.13
C ILE A 83 0.51 -7.42 2.72
N ASN A 84 0.83 -6.49 1.82
CA ASN A 84 1.20 -6.83 0.44
C ASN A 84 2.46 -7.72 0.39
N ASN A 85 3.51 -7.39 1.16
CA ASN A 85 4.71 -8.23 1.22
C ASN A 85 4.44 -9.57 1.91
N PHE A 86 3.61 -9.61 2.95
CA PHE A 86 3.20 -10.85 3.58
C PHE A 86 2.49 -11.77 2.57
N LEU A 87 1.52 -11.25 1.82
CA LEU A 87 0.79 -12.01 0.79
C LEU A 87 1.70 -12.47 -0.37
N ALA A 88 2.71 -11.67 -0.73
CA ALA A 88 3.68 -12.05 -1.76
C ALA A 88 4.57 -13.23 -1.32
N VAL A 89 4.89 -13.31 -0.02
CA VAL A 89 5.73 -14.37 0.54
C VAL A 89 4.93 -15.61 0.90
N VAL A 90 3.69 -15.46 1.38
CA VAL A 90 2.80 -16.57 1.67
C VAL A 90 2.46 -17.28 0.35
N ARG A 91 2.89 -18.53 0.23
CA ARG A 91 2.52 -19.38 -0.90
C ARG A 91 0.99 -19.54 -0.91
N ILE A 92 0.34 -18.96 -1.91
CA ILE A 92 -1.06 -19.26 -2.20
C ILE A 92 -1.12 -20.75 -2.55
N PRO A 93 -1.94 -21.54 -1.86
CA PRO A 93 -2.08 -22.95 -2.18
C PRO A 93 -2.61 -23.09 -3.61
N THR A 94 -1.93 -23.91 -4.41
CA THR A 94 -2.31 -24.20 -5.81
C THR A 94 -3.61 -24.99 -5.93
N ASN A 95 -4.13 -25.50 -4.80
CA ASN A 95 -5.44 -26.13 -4.74
C ASN A 95 -6.54 -25.09 -4.96
N SER A 96 -7.28 -25.23 -6.06
CA SER A 96 -8.38 -24.36 -6.46
C SER A 96 -9.45 -24.21 -5.38
N LEU A 97 -9.72 -25.27 -4.59
CA LEU A 97 -10.67 -25.21 -3.48
C LEU A 97 -10.20 -24.24 -2.39
N ILE A 98 -8.92 -24.30 -2.02
CA ILE A 98 -8.37 -23.44 -0.98
C ILE A 98 -8.29 -21.99 -1.48
N ALA A 99 -7.96 -21.77 -2.77
CA ALA A 99 -7.98 -20.44 -3.38
C ALA A 99 -9.39 -19.80 -3.32
N VAL A 100 -10.44 -20.56 -3.60
CA VAL A 100 -11.84 -20.09 -3.49
C VAL A 100 -12.17 -19.71 -2.04
N ILE A 101 -11.74 -20.49 -1.06
CA ILE A 101 -11.94 -20.17 0.37
C ILE A 101 -11.28 -18.84 0.73
N TYR A 102 -10.04 -18.59 0.30
CA TYR A 102 -9.36 -17.32 0.55
C TYR A 102 -10.07 -16.12 -0.11
N LEU A 103 -10.61 -16.29 -1.33
CA LEU A 103 -11.38 -15.24 -2.00
C LEU A 103 -12.66 -14.90 -1.25
N ILE A 104 -13.42 -15.93 -0.83
CA ILE A 104 -14.66 -15.73 -0.04
C ILE A 104 -14.34 -15.02 1.28
N LEU A 105 -13.29 -15.45 1.97
CA LEU A 105 -12.86 -14.82 3.21
C LEU A 105 -12.44 -13.35 2.99
N GLY A 106 -11.71 -13.07 1.92
CA GLY A 106 -11.32 -11.71 1.54
C GLY A 106 -12.53 -10.79 1.29
N VAL A 107 -13.50 -11.25 0.50
CA VAL A 107 -14.74 -10.50 0.24
C VAL A 107 -15.53 -10.26 1.53
N TYR A 108 -15.60 -11.26 2.41
CA TYR A 108 -16.27 -11.14 3.71
C TYR A 108 -15.60 -10.07 4.61
N LEU A 109 -14.27 -10.09 4.72
CA LEU A 109 -13.51 -9.12 5.51
C LEU A 109 -13.65 -7.70 4.96
N ILE A 110 -13.64 -7.53 3.64
CA ILE A 110 -13.89 -6.24 2.99
C ILE A 110 -15.28 -5.72 3.34
N ASN A 111 -16.30 -6.58 3.29
CA ASN A 111 -17.67 -6.21 3.68
C ASN A 111 -17.77 -5.77 5.15
N ILE A 112 -17.13 -6.50 6.07
CA ILE A 112 -17.07 -6.08 7.48
C ILE A 112 -16.37 -4.73 7.63
N GLY A 113 -15.22 -4.55 6.97
CA GLY A 113 -14.47 -3.30 7.00
C GLY A 113 -15.32 -2.13 6.52
N TYR A 114 -16.03 -2.30 5.39
CA TYR A 114 -16.93 -1.31 4.83
C TYR A 114 -18.07 -0.94 5.79
N ARG A 115 -18.75 -1.94 6.38
CA ARG A 115 -19.83 -1.70 7.36
C ARG A 115 -19.32 -0.93 8.59
N ASN A 116 -18.13 -1.27 9.09
CA ASN A 116 -17.55 -0.59 10.24
C ASN A 116 -17.20 0.88 9.94
N LEU A 117 -16.79 1.19 8.71
CA LEU A 117 -16.53 2.57 8.29
C LEU A 117 -17.82 3.40 8.20
N ILE A 118 -18.89 2.85 7.62
CA ILE A 118 -20.20 3.53 7.56
C ILE A 118 -20.74 3.79 8.97
N ASN A 119 -20.80 2.75 9.81
CA ASN A 119 -21.35 2.87 11.15
C ASN A 119 -20.56 3.85 12.04
N LYS A 120 -19.25 4.02 11.78
CA LYS A 120 -18.43 5.01 12.48
C LYS A 120 -18.74 6.43 12.01
N ASN A 121 -19.05 6.63 10.74
CA ASN A 121 -19.46 7.94 10.21
C ASN A 121 -20.83 8.35 10.74
N GLU A 122 -21.80 7.43 10.83
CA GLU A 122 -23.12 7.71 11.40
C GLU A 122 -23.02 8.15 12.87
N LYS A 123 -22.19 7.49 13.69
CA LYS A 123 -22.00 7.83 15.11
C LYS A 123 -21.27 9.15 15.39
N ASN A 124 -20.63 9.75 14.39
CA ASN A 124 -19.94 11.05 14.55
C ASN A 124 -20.81 12.24 14.10
N VAL A 125 -22.03 11.98 13.62
CA VAL A 125 -22.97 13.00 13.12
C VAL A 125 -24.06 13.33 14.16
N ASP A 126 -24.19 12.52 15.21
CA ASP A 126 -25.02 12.78 16.41
C ASP A 126 -24.21 13.53 17.50
#